data_AF-A0A5B0PND2-F1
#
_entry.id   AF-A0A5B0PND2-F1
#
_cell.length_a   1.000
_cell.length_b   1.000
_cell.length_c   1.000
_cell.angle_alpha   90.00
_cell.angle_beta   90.00
_cell.angle_gamma   90.00
#
_symmetry.space_group_name_H-M   'P 1'
#
loop_
_entity.id
_entity.type
_entity.pdbx_description
1 polymer ?
#
loop_
_entity_poly.entity_id
_entity_poly.type
_entity_poly.pdbx_seq_one_letter_code
_entity_poly.pdbx_strand_id
1 'polypeptide(L)'
;MIQKINQLPLHHHPIMNIFLSALAMLYMTSRVVDAFNCGDKIPQNVCLMVDPIMGQAWFARADDIPPSGAGKGCKLAGVHALEARGCCPLATIKRGGRITMGEYNRAGCGPPIPDSPPPKMA
;
A
#
# COMPACT_ATOMS: atom_id res chain seq x y z
N MET A 1 17.36 -36.32 -53.99
CA MET A 1 16.00 -36.55 -53.43
C MET A 1 16.08 -36.36 -51.92
N ILE A 2 15.83 -35.14 -51.42
CA ILE A 2 15.66 -34.87 -49.98
C ILE A 2 14.52 -33.83 -49.85
N GLN A 3 13.57 -34.15 -48.97
CA GLN A 3 12.25 -33.55 -48.86
C GLN A 3 12.24 -32.13 -48.28
N LYS A 4 11.22 -31.36 -48.71
CA LYS A 4 10.72 -30.12 -48.12
C LYS A 4 10.58 -30.23 -46.59
N ILE A 5 11.11 -29.24 -45.87
CA ILE A 5 10.59 -28.84 -44.56
C ILE A 5 10.02 -27.43 -44.74
N ASN A 6 8.69 -27.34 -44.84
CA ASN A 6 7.96 -26.08 -44.74
C ASN A 6 8.18 -25.50 -43.34
N GLN A 7 9.03 -24.48 -43.21
CA GLN A 7 8.96 -23.62 -42.03
C GLN A 7 7.85 -22.60 -42.25
N LEU A 8 6.72 -22.82 -41.57
CA LEU A 8 5.74 -21.77 -41.32
C LEU A 8 6.40 -20.71 -40.43
N PRO A 9 6.42 -19.42 -40.82
CA PRO A 9 6.79 -18.38 -39.88
C PRO A 9 5.70 -18.28 -38.80
N LEU A 10 6.12 -18.58 -37.57
CA LEU A 10 5.41 -18.37 -36.32
C LEU A 10 4.67 -17.03 -36.36
N HIS A 11 3.33 -17.10 -36.33
CA HIS A 11 2.48 -15.97 -36.00
C HIS A 11 2.94 -15.41 -34.64
N HIS A 12 3.61 -14.26 -34.67
CA HIS A 12 3.79 -13.43 -33.48
C HIS A 12 2.40 -13.04 -32.99
N HIS A 13 1.98 -13.58 -31.84
CA HIS A 13 0.70 -13.26 -31.22
C HIS A 13 0.82 -11.93 -30.45
N PRO A 14 0.37 -10.77 -30.98
CA PRO A 14 0.40 -9.50 -30.26
C PRO A 14 -0.43 -9.54 -28.96
N ILE A 15 -1.39 -10.48 -28.89
CA ILE A 15 -2.30 -10.67 -27.76
C ILE A 15 -1.55 -11.06 -26.49
N MET A 16 -0.53 -11.94 -26.59
CA MET A 16 0.22 -12.41 -25.41
C MET A 16 1.00 -11.27 -24.74
N ASN A 17 1.56 -10.35 -25.54
CA ASN A 17 2.24 -9.16 -25.02
C ASN A 17 1.29 -8.18 -24.34
N ILE A 18 0.06 -8.03 -24.84
CA ILE A 18 -0.96 -7.16 -24.23
C ILE A 18 -1.40 -7.73 -22.88
N PHE A 19 -1.61 -9.05 -22.79
CA PHE A 19 -1.96 -9.70 -21.53
C PHE A 19 -0.86 -9.57 -20.48
N LEU A 20 0.41 -9.78 -20.86
CA LEU A 20 1.56 -9.64 -19.95
C LEU A 20 1.73 -8.19 -19.45
N SER A 21 1.53 -7.20 -20.32
CA SER A 21 1.63 -5.78 -19.94
C SER A 21 0.44 -5.32 -19.11
N ALA A 22 -0.78 -5.80 -19.37
CA ALA A 22 -1.94 -5.59 -18.51
C ALA A 22 -1.74 -6.23 -17.12
N LEU A 23 -1.17 -7.45 -17.05
CA LEU A 23 -0.85 -8.11 -15.79
C LEU A 23 0.22 -7.33 -15.01
N ALA A 24 1.23 -6.80 -15.69
CA ALA A 24 2.24 -5.95 -15.09
C ALA A 24 1.65 -4.62 -14.58
N MET A 25 0.72 -4.00 -15.32
CA MET A 25 -0.01 -2.82 -14.86
C MET A 25 -0.91 -3.15 -13.66
N LEU A 26 -1.63 -4.26 -13.67
CA LEU A 26 -2.43 -4.75 -12.54
C LEU A 26 -1.56 -5.07 -11.32
N TYR A 27 -0.36 -5.60 -11.54
CA TYR A 27 0.64 -5.85 -10.51
C TYR A 27 1.22 -4.54 -9.94
N MET A 28 1.42 -3.52 -10.79
CA MET A 28 1.85 -2.18 -10.38
C MET A 28 0.71 -1.38 -9.72
N THR A 29 -0.56 -1.60 -10.07
CA THR A 29 -1.70 -1.11 -9.28
C THR A 29 -1.84 -1.90 -7.99
N SER A 30 -1.44 -3.16 -7.97
CA SER A 30 -1.20 -3.89 -6.71
C SER A 30 0.02 -3.35 -5.95
N ARG A 31 0.85 -2.51 -6.57
CA ARG A 31 1.77 -1.52 -5.95
C ARG A 31 1.11 -0.52 -5.02
N VAL A 32 -0.10 -0.09 -5.40
CA VAL A 32 -0.95 0.82 -4.62
C VAL A 32 -1.53 0.11 -3.38
N VAL A 33 -1.23 -1.17 -3.16
CA VAL A 33 -1.77 -2.03 -2.09
C VAL A 33 -1.21 -1.73 -0.70
N ASP A 34 -0.27 -0.80 -0.57
CA ASP A 34 0.09 -0.24 0.75
C ASP A 34 -0.93 0.79 1.26
N ALA A 35 -1.89 1.21 0.42
CA ALA A 35 -2.97 2.11 0.83
C ALA A 35 -4.05 1.37 1.63
N PHE A 36 -4.44 1.94 2.77
CA PHE A 36 -5.63 1.54 3.51
C PHE A 36 -6.78 2.48 3.17
N ASN A 37 -8.01 2.05 3.45
CA ASN A 37 -9.19 2.83 3.14
C ASN A 37 -9.30 4.04 4.09
N CYS A 38 -8.88 5.22 3.63
CA CYS A 38 -8.99 6.46 4.41
C CYS A 38 -10.17 7.36 4.01
N GLY A 39 -10.90 7.00 2.95
CA GLY A 39 -11.92 7.85 2.34
C GLY A 39 -11.37 9.21 1.87
N ASP A 40 -12.28 10.11 1.51
CA ASP A 40 -11.91 11.39 0.88
C ASP A 40 -11.54 12.50 1.89
N LYS A 41 -11.99 12.38 3.14
CA LYS A 41 -11.83 13.43 4.16
C LYS A 41 -10.40 13.51 4.71
N ILE A 42 -9.75 12.37 4.88
CA ILE A 42 -8.41 12.23 5.45
C ILE A 42 -7.56 11.28 4.61
N PRO A 43 -7.33 11.57 3.32
CA PRO A 43 -6.85 10.60 2.34
C PRO A 43 -5.38 10.20 2.49
N GLN A 44 -4.60 10.85 3.37
CA GLN A 44 -3.19 10.53 3.54
C GLN A 44 -3.02 9.31 4.46
N ASN A 45 -2.53 8.21 3.91
CA ASN A 45 -2.16 7.01 4.65
C ASN A 45 -0.92 7.24 5.53
N VAL A 46 -1.02 6.95 6.83
CA VAL A 46 0.08 7.04 7.78
C VAL A 46 0.22 5.79 8.64
N CYS A 47 1.43 5.50 9.08
CA CYS A 47 1.72 4.40 10.01
C CYS A 47 2.25 4.96 11.33
N LEU A 48 1.84 4.34 12.44
CA LEU A 48 2.48 4.48 13.73
C LEU A 48 3.81 3.70 13.71
N MET A 49 4.84 4.38 14.16
CA MET A 49 6.21 3.88 14.23
C MET A 49 6.69 4.09 15.66
N VAL A 50 7.42 3.11 16.19
CA VAL A 50 8.01 3.20 17.53
C VAL A 50 9.51 3.11 17.36
N ASP A 51 10.23 4.10 17.90
CA ASP A 51 11.68 4.03 17.97
C ASP A 51 12.09 2.87 18.89
N PRO A 52 12.82 1.85 18.38
CA PRO A 52 13.12 0.65 19.17
C PRO A 52 14.12 0.92 20.31
N ILE A 53 14.83 2.05 20.28
CA ILE A 53 15.86 2.42 21.26
C ILE A 53 15.25 3.36 22.30
N MET A 54 14.48 4.36 21.86
CA MET A 54 13.90 5.39 22.72
C MET A 54 12.45 5.13 23.15
N GLY A 55 11.77 4.13 22.56
CA GLY A 55 10.37 3.83 22.83
C GLY A 55 9.39 4.93 22.41
N GLN A 56 9.85 5.94 21.68
CA GLN A 56 9.02 7.08 21.29
C GLN A 56 8.17 6.74 20.06
N ALA A 57 6.87 7.01 20.18
CA ALA A 57 5.90 6.83 19.11
C ALA A 57 5.81 8.07 18.20
N TRP A 58 5.86 7.86 16.89
CA TRP A 58 5.69 8.89 15.87
C TRP A 58 4.92 8.33 14.67
N PHE A 59 4.34 9.20 13.87
CA PHE A 59 3.66 8.84 12.63
C PHE A 59 4.46 9.29 11.42
N ALA A 60 4.49 8.46 10.39
CA ALA A 60 5.01 8.83 9.07
C ALA A 60 4.09 8.31 7.97
N ARG A 61 4.34 8.79 6.75
CA ARG A 61 3.58 8.37 5.59
C ARG A 61 3.78 6.87 5.31
N ALA A 62 2.70 6.18 5.00
CA ALA A 62 2.77 4.77 4.64
C ALA A 62 3.56 4.53 3.35
N ASP A 63 3.50 5.47 2.40
CA ASP A 63 4.24 5.38 1.13
C ASP A 63 5.76 5.55 1.26
N ASP A 64 6.23 6.05 2.40
CA ASP A 64 7.66 6.14 2.71
C ASP A 64 8.20 4.86 3.38
N ILE A 65 7.32 3.91 3.73
CA ILE A 65 7.71 2.67 4.42
C ILE A 65 7.89 1.56 3.39
N PRO A 66 9.04 0.85 3.39
CA PRO A 66 9.29 -0.20 2.44
C PRO A 66 8.26 -1.34 2.61
N PRO A 67 7.80 -1.95 1.50
CA PRO A 67 6.81 -3.02 1.56
C PRO A 67 7.39 -4.20 2.35
N SER A 68 6.72 -4.57 3.43
CA SER A 68 6.98 -5.84 4.12
C SER A 68 6.08 -6.92 3.54
N GLY A 69 6.59 -8.15 3.39
CA GLY A 69 6.02 -9.24 2.57
C GLY A 69 4.58 -9.72 2.85
N ALA A 70 3.78 -9.00 3.65
CA ALA A 70 2.35 -9.20 3.86
C ALA A 70 1.47 -8.04 3.35
N GLY A 71 2.00 -7.21 2.44
CA GLY A 71 1.20 -6.38 1.54
C GLY A 71 0.48 -5.17 2.13
N LYS A 72 0.72 -4.76 3.38
CA LYS A 72 0.14 -3.50 3.91
C LYS A 72 1.08 -2.82 4.92
N GLY A 73 2.22 -2.33 4.43
CA GLY A 73 3.17 -1.32 4.94
C GLY A 73 3.54 -1.19 6.44
N CYS A 74 2.60 -1.17 7.39
CA CYS A 74 2.84 -0.75 8.78
C CYS A 74 3.22 -1.92 9.71
N LYS A 75 4.47 -2.40 9.66
CA LYS A 75 4.93 -3.55 10.48
C LYS A 75 5.78 -3.15 11.70
N LEU A 76 6.17 -1.89 11.84
CA LEU A 76 7.26 -1.46 12.72
C LEU A 76 6.86 -1.08 14.17
N ALA A 77 5.59 -1.20 14.56
CA ALA A 77 5.16 -0.78 15.91
C ALA A 77 5.22 -1.87 16.99
N GLY A 78 5.54 -3.13 16.69
CA GLY A 78 5.54 -4.21 17.70
C GLY A 78 4.16 -4.57 18.31
N VAL A 79 3.10 -3.85 17.90
CA VAL A 79 1.69 -4.05 18.29
C VAL A 79 0.88 -4.40 17.04
N HIS A 80 -0.31 -5.00 17.24
CA HIS A 80 -1.27 -5.39 16.21
C HIS A 80 -1.26 -4.45 14.98
N ALA A 81 -0.91 -4.98 13.81
CA ALA A 81 -0.68 -4.20 12.58
C ALA A 81 -1.85 -3.31 12.11
N LEU A 82 -3.06 -3.54 12.64
CA LEU A 82 -4.25 -2.72 12.40
C LEU A 82 -4.24 -1.43 13.25
N GLU A 83 -3.75 -1.50 14.49
CA GLU A 83 -3.60 -0.35 15.39
C GLU A 83 -2.43 0.55 14.97
N ALA A 84 -1.52 0.02 14.15
CA ALA A 84 -0.40 0.75 13.60
C ALA A 84 -0.75 1.59 12.35
N ARG A 85 -2.01 1.62 11.91
CA ARG A 85 -2.48 2.35 10.72
C ARG A 85 -3.32 3.56 11.12
N GLY A 86 -3.19 4.65 10.36
CA GLY A 86 -3.98 5.87 10.57
C GLY A 86 -4.10 6.68 9.29
N CYS A 87 -5.02 7.64 9.27
CA CYS A 87 -5.39 8.44 8.13
C CYS A 87 -5.33 9.91 8.52
N CYS A 88 -4.78 10.77 7.67
CA CYS A 88 -4.62 12.21 7.91
C CYS A 88 -5.15 13.04 6.75
N PRO A 89 -5.50 14.33 6.95
CA PRO A 89 -5.74 15.25 5.84
C PRO A 89 -4.58 15.23 4.85
N LEU A 90 -4.90 15.51 3.58
CA LEU A 90 -3.91 15.49 2.52
C LEU A 90 -2.73 16.40 2.87
N ALA A 91 -1.51 15.91 2.65
CA ALA A 91 -0.26 16.63 2.88
C ALA A 91 0.02 17.06 4.34
N THR A 92 -0.64 16.44 5.33
CA THR A 92 -0.32 16.65 6.77
C THR A 92 1.14 16.33 7.07
N ILE A 93 1.61 15.16 6.64
CA ILE A 93 3.01 14.75 6.74
C ILE A 93 3.66 14.90 5.37
N LYS A 94 4.77 15.65 5.29
CA LYS A 94 5.57 15.73 4.06
C LYS A 94 6.32 14.42 3.84
N ARG A 95 6.74 14.16 2.59
CA ARG A 95 7.57 12.99 2.26
C ARG A 95 8.86 12.98 3.08
N GLY A 96 9.21 11.85 3.68
CA GLY A 96 10.35 11.69 4.60
C GLY A 96 10.17 12.40 5.95
N GLY A 97 9.00 13.00 6.20
CA GLY A 97 8.66 13.67 7.44
C GLY A 97 8.08 12.71 8.48
N ARG A 98 8.00 13.20 9.71
CA ARG A 98 7.34 12.53 10.82
C ARG A 98 6.59 13.55 11.68
N ILE A 99 5.54 13.10 12.36
CA ILE A 99 4.82 13.89 13.35
C ILE A 99 4.65 13.09 14.65
N THR A 100 4.54 13.79 15.76
CA THR A 100 4.23 13.22 17.06
C THR A 100 2.75 12.86 17.18
N MET A 101 2.38 12.09 18.21
CA MET A 101 0.98 11.81 18.53
C MET A 101 0.16 13.09 18.79
N GLY A 102 0.75 14.11 19.42
CA GLY A 102 0.07 15.39 19.66
C GLY A 102 -0.26 16.14 18.37
N GLU A 103 0.65 16.12 17.40
CA GLU A 103 0.46 16.72 16.08
C GLU A 103 -0.53 15.92 15.24
N TYR A 104 -0.50 14.59 15.33
CA TYR A 104 -1.47 13.70 14.70
C TYR A 104 -2.91 14.04 15.12
N ASN A 105 -3.15 14.18 16.42
CA ASN A 105 -4.47 14.55 16.95
C ASN A 105 -4.87 15.97 16.53
N ARG A 106 -3.92 16.93 16.58
CA ARG A 106 -4.18 18.33 16.20
C ARG A 106 -4.50 18.48 14.71
N ALA A 107 -3.90 17.65 13.87
CA ALA A 107 -4.16 17.64 12.43
C ALA A 107 -5.52 17.01 12.08
N GLY A 108 -6.26 16.46 13.04
CA GLY A 108 -7.54 15.80 12.77
C GLY A 108 -7.37 14.44 12.08
N CYS A 109 -6.25 13.76 12.33
CA CYS A 109 -6.05 12.40 11.86
C CYS A 109 -6.89 11.40 12.66
N GLY A 110 -7.14 10.21 12.09
CA GLY A 110 -8.00 9.19 12.67
C GLY A 110 -7.73 7.79 12.14
N PRO A 111 -8.42 6.76 12.65
CA PRO A 111 -8.22 5.39 12.19
C PRO A 111 -8.66 5.23 10.72
N PRO A 112 -8.14 4.20 10.01
CA PRO A 112 -8.67 3.82 8.71
C PRO A 112 -10.12 3.33 8.81
N ILE A 113 -10.85 3.50 7.71
CA ILE A 113 -12.19 2.96 7.53
C ILE A 113 -12.06 1.44 7.37
N PRO A 114 -12.88 0.64 8.06
CA PRO A 114 -12.91 -0.81 7.86
C PRO A 114 -13.17 -1.16 6.38
N ASP A 115 -12.37 -2.07 5.81
CA ASP A 115 -12.54 -2.57 4.43
C ASP A 115 -13.86 -3.37 4.27
N SER A 116 -14.57 -3.68 5.36
CA SER A 116 -15.89 -4.30 5.38
C SER A 116 -16.66 -3.87 6.65
N PRO A 117 -18.00 -3.72 6.60
CA PRO A 117 -18.78 -3.47 7.82
C PRO A 117 -18.54 -4.61 8.82
N PRO A 118 -18.44 -4.31 10.13
CA PRO A 118 -18.32 -5.37 11.12
C PRO A 118 -19.48 -6.37 10.93
N PRO A 119 -19.24 -7.68 11.08
CA PRO A 119 -20.31 -8.66 10.96
C PRO A 119 -21.47 -8.22 11.85
N LYS A 120 -22.67 -8.12 11.26
CA LYS A 120 -23.87 -7.90 12.07
C LYS A 120 -23.92 -9.06 13.06
N MET A 121 -23.76 -8.78 14.35
CA MET A 121 -24.04 -9.77 15.38
C MET A 121 -25.53 -10.09 15.26
N ALA A 122 -25.82 -11.30 14.79
CA ALA A 122 -27.15 -11.87 14.71
C ALA A 122 -27.56 -12.43 16.08
#